data_AF-A0A3D3QKT6-F1
#
_entry.id   AF-A0A3D3QKT6-F1
#
_cell.length_a   1.000
_cell.length_b   1.000
_cell.length_c   1.000
_cell.angle_alpha   90.00
_cell.angle_beta   90.00
_cell.angle_gamma   90.00
#
_symmetry.space_group_name_H-M   'P 1'
#
loop_
_entity.id
_entity.type
_entity.pdbx_description
1 polymer ?
#
loop_
_entity_poly.entity_id
_entity_poly.type
_entity_poly.pdbx_seq_one_letter_code
_entity_poly.pdbx_strand_id
1 'polypeptide(L)'
;MHAIVRDWRAAGLSQADQALCRYAELLTHKDAAVEQGSVNELRRHGFDDRAIHDATQVVGYFNYITRVADGLGVDPESFISPWGLDEV
;
A
#
# COMPACT_ATOMS: atom_id res chain seq x y z
N MET A 1 -11.01 -3.36 7.15
CA MET A 1 -10.31 -4.03 6.03
C MET A 1 -11.07 -3.93 4.71
N HIS A 2 -12.30 -4.44 4.59
CA HIS A 2 -13.10 -4.34 3.34
C HIS A 2 -13.14 -2.93 2.74
N ALA A 3 -13.43 -1.91 3.56
CA ALA A 3 -13.43 -0.51 3.11
C ALA A 3 -12.06 -0.02 2.63
N ILE A 4 -10.95 -0.46 3.25
CA ILE A 4 -9.58 -0.07 2.86
C ILE A 4 -9.23 -0.63 1.48
N VAL A 5 -9.58 -1.88 1.24
CA VAL A 5 -9.32 -2.55 -0.05
C VAL A 5 -10.15 -1.94 -1.17
N ARG A 6 -11.39 -1.53 -0.89
CA ARG A 6 -12.25 -0.84 -1.88
C ARG A 6 -11.76 0.57 -2.18
N ASP A 7 -11.67 1.39 -1.14
CA ASP A 7 -11.18 2.76 -1.22
C ASP A 7 -10.74 3.23 0.17
N TRP A 8 -9.44 3.17 0.41
CA TRP A 8 -8.84 3.60 1.67
C TRP A 8 -9.13 5.08 2.02
N ARG A 9 -9.46 5.92 1.04
CA ARG A 9 -9.81 7.34 1.27
C ARG A 9 -11.15 7.48 1.98
N ALA A 10 -12.08 6.55 1.74
CA ALA A 10 -13.39 6.51 2.38
C ALA A 10 -13.42 5.64 3.66
N ALA A 11 -12.30 5.02 4.04
CA ALA A 11 -12.25 4.02 5.10
C ALA A 11 -12.13 4.57 6.54
N GLY A 12 -12.24 5.89 6.73
CA GLY A 12 -12.17 6.52 8.06
C GLY A 12 -10.80 6.40 8.74
N LEU A 13 -9.72 6.31 7.94
CA LEU A 13 -8.35 6.17 8.43
C LEU A 13 -7.84 7.45 9.12
N SER A 14 -6.89 7.29 10.05
CA SER A 14 -6.18 8.42 10.67
C SER A 14 -5.40 9.21 9.62
N GLN A 15 -5.04 10.47 9.91
CA GLN A 15 -4.24 11.27 8.96
C GLN A 15 -2.88 10.62 8.65
N ALA A 16 -2.27 9.97 9.65
CA ALA A 16 -1.02 9.24 9.51
C ALA A 16 -1.17 8.03 8.57
N ASP A 17 -2.21 7.21 8.76
CA ASP A 17 -2.48 6.06 7.90
C ASP A 17 -2.81 6.49 6.47
N GLN A 18 -3.58 7.58 6.30
CA GLN A 18 -3.84 8.14 4.98
C GLN A 18 -2.56 8.64 4.31
N ALA A 19 -1.62 9.23 5.05
CA ALA A 19 -0.32 9.64 4.51
C ALA A 19 0.50 8.43 4.06
N LEU A 20 0.49 7.35 4.84
CA LEU A 20 1.12 6.08 4.49
C LEU A 20 0.48 5.46 3.22
N CYS A 21 -0.85 5.46 3.11
CA CYS A 21 -1.54 4.98 1.90
C CYS A 21 -1.21 5.82 0.66
N ARG A 22 -1.13 7.16 0.78
CA ARG A 22 -0.69 8.04 -0.32
C ARG A 22 0.73 7.72 -0.76
N TYR A 23 1.64 7.53 0.19
CA TYR A 23 3.02 7.16 -0.11
C TYR A 23 3.11 5.80 -0.81
N ALA A 24 2.36 4.80 -0.33
CA ALA A 24 2.28 3.48 -0.95
C ALA A 24 1.74 3.55 -2.39
N GLU A 25 0.64 4.28 -2.62
CA GLU A 25 0.05 4.48 -3.94
C GLU A 25 1.03 5.18 -4.90
N LEU A 26 1.75 6.21 -4.41
CA LEU A 26 2.78 6.90 -5.19
C LEU A 26 3.90 5.94 -5.60
N LEU A 27 4.44 5.17 -4.66
CA LEU A 27 5.52 4.21 -4.93
C LEU A 27 5.07 3.06 -5.85
N THR A 28 3.78 2.70 -5.85
CA THR A 28 3.23 1.65 -6.72
C THR A 28 2.97 2.11 -8.15
N HIS A 29 2.49 3.34 -8.34
CA HIS A 29 2.05 3.81 -9.67
C HIS A 29 2.95 4.86 -10.31
N LYS A 30 3.73 5.59 -9.52
CA LYS A 30 4.54 6.74 -9.96
C LYS A 30 5.84 6.81 -9.14
N ASP A 31 6.53 5.69 -9.01
CA ASP A 31 7.80 5.57 -8.28
C ASP A 31 8.83 6.64 -8.68
N ALA A 32 8.92 6.97 -9.97
CA ALA A 32 9.78 8.03 -10.49
C ALA A 32 9.44 9.45 -9.97
N ALA A 33 8.26 9.66 -9.42
CA ALA A 33 7.83 10.91 -8.81
C ALA A 33 8.04 10.96 -7.28
N VAL A 34 8.55 9.87 -6.67
CA VAL A 34 8.90 9.86 -5.25
C VAL A 34 10.10 10.78 -5.03
N GLU A 35 9.91 11.75 -4.14
CA GLU A 35 10.93 12.75 -3.80
C GLU A 35 11.05 12.92 -2.28
N GLN A 36 12.04 13.70 -1.84
CA GLN A 36 12.28 13.98 -0.42
C GLN A 36 11.02 14.56 0.28
N GLY A 37 10.19 15.31 -0.45
CA GLY A 37 8.91 15.83 0.04
C GLY A 37 7.92 14.73 0.47
N SER A 38 7.92 13.59 -0.23
CA SER A 38 7.06 12.43 0.08
C SER A 38 7.46 11.78 1.41
N VAL A 39 8.77 11.62 1.64
CA VAL A 39 9.33 11.11 2.89
C VAL A 39 9.09 12.10 4.04
N ASN A 40 9.29 13.39 3.79
CA ASN A 40 9.08 14.43 4.80
C ASN A 40 7.62 14.53 5.25
N GLU A 41 6.66 14.27 4.35
CA GLU A 41 5.25 14.21 4.72
C GLU A 41 4.99 13.12 5.76
N LEU A 42 5.54 11.91 5.59
CA LEU A 42 5.41 10.86 6.59
C LEU A 42 6.02 11.29 7.94
N ARG A 43 7.20 11.92 7.93
CA ARG A 43 7.81 12.43 9.17
C ARG A 43 6.92 13.42 9.92
N ARG A 44 6.18 14.28 9.20
CA ARG A 44 5.22 15.22 9.83
C ARG A 44 4.07 14.52 10.56
N HIS A 45 3.73 13.30 10.16
CA HIS A 45 2.74 12.45 10.83
C HIS A 45 3.35 11.52 11.89
N GLY A 46 4.61 11.71 12.26
CA GLY A 46 5.26 11.02 13.38
C GLY A 46 5.98 9.72 13.01
N PHE A 47 6.09 9.37 11.73
CA PHE A 47 6.90 8.23 11.32
C PHE A 47 8.39 8.55 11.43
N ASP A 48 9.14 7.69 12.12
CA ASP A 48 10.60 7.77 12.13
C ASP A 48 11.20 7.13 10.86
N ASP A 49 12.50 7.34 10.66
CA ASP A 49 13.19 6.85 9.45
C ASP A 49 13.12 5.32 9.32
N ARG A 50 13.09 4.60 10.45
CA ARG A 50 12.96 3.14 10.45
C ARG A 50 11.58 2.72 9.97
N ALA A 51 10.52 3.34 10.47
CA ALA A 51 9.15 3.06 10.05
C ALA A 51 8.93 3.39 8.56
N ILE A 52 9.52 4.48 8.06
CA ILE A 52 9.46 4.83 6.63
C ILE A 52 10.22 3.81 5.79
N HIS A 53 11.39 3.37 6.24
CA HIS A 53 12.16 2.32 5.58
C HIS A 53 11.38 1.00 5.53
N ASP A 54 10.76 0.59 6.64
CA ASP A 54 9.95 -0.63 6.72
C ASP A 54 8.73 -0.54 5.79
N ALA A 55 8.00 0.59 5.80
CA ALA A 55 6.91 0.84 4.86
C ALA A 55 7.35 0.74 3.39
N THR A 56 8.48 1.35 3.05
CA THR A 56 9.03 1.35 1.68
C THR A 56 9.37 -0.08 1.23
N GLN A 57 9.99 -0.88 2.10
CA GLN A 57 10.29 -2.28 1.81
C GLN A 57 9.03 -3.12 1.60
N VAL A 58 8.02 -2.97 2.46
CA VAL A 58 6.76 -3.70 2.34
C VAL A 58 6.07 -3.39 1.02
N VAL A 59 5.93 -2.10 0.68
CA VAL A 59 5.30 -1.68 -0.58
C VAL A 59 6.12 -2.19 -1.77
N GLY A 60 7.45 -2.06 -1.74
CA GLY A 60 8.34 -2.55 -2.80
C GLY A 60 8.27 -4.07 -2.98
N TYR A 61 8.25 -4.83 -1.89
CA TYR A 61 8.12 -6.28 -1.94
C TYR A 61 6.80 -6.71 -2.57
N PHE A 62 5.68 -6.11 -2.18
CA PHE A 62 4.38 -6.41 -2.78
C PHE A 62 4.32 -6.01 -4.26
N ASN A 63 4.91 -4.88 -4.63
CA ASN A 63 5.06 -4.50 -6.04
C ASN A 63 5.82 -5.56 -6.85
N TYR A 64 6.90 -6.13 -6.31
CA TYR A 64 7.66 -7.19 -6.96
C TYR A 64 6.87 -8.50 -7.05
N ILE A 65 6.38 -9.02 -5.92
CA ILE A 65 5.76 -10.35 -5.89
C ILE A 65 4.44 -10.40 -6.65
N THR A 66 3.63 -9.33 -6.63
CA THR A 66 2.40 -9.23 -7.43
C THR A 66 2.72 -9.32 -8.92
N ARG A 67 3.78 -8.64 -9.39
CA ARG A 67 4.21 -8.74 -10.80
C ARG A 67 4.70 -10.14 -11.17
N VAL A 68 5.37 -10.83 -10.26
CA VAL A 68 5.80 -12.22 -10.47
C VAL A 68 4.59 -13.15 -10.56
N ALA A 69 3.64 -13.04 -9.63
CA ALA A 69 2.43 -13.84 -9.61
C ALA A 69 1.58 -13.63 -10.88
N ASP A 70 1.29 -12.36 -11.21
CA ASP A 70 0.50 -12.00 -12.39
C ASP A 70 1.21 -12.42 -13.68
N GLY A 71 2.52 -12.21 -13.77
CA GLY A 71 3.32 -12.54 -14.96
C GLY A 71 3.45 -14.05 -15.22
N LEU A 72 3.29 -14.87 -14.19
CA LEU A 72 3.33 -16.34 -14.28
C LEU A 72 1.94 -16.98 -14.27
N GLY A 73 0.87 -16.20 -14.08
CA GLY A 73 -0.50 -16.70 -13.99
C GLY A 73 -0.75 -17.57 -12.75
N VAL A 74 -0.21 -17.17 -11.60
CA VAL A 74 -0.43 -17.88 -10.33
C VAL A 74 -1.90 -17.72 -9.89
N ASP A 75 -2.59 -18.85 -9.71
CA ASP A 75 -3.98 -18.85 -9.25
C ASP A 75 -4.08 -18.48 -7.75
N PRO A 76 -5.14 -17.73 -7.34
CA PRO A 76 -5.41 -17.46 -5.94
C PRO A 76 -5.71 -18.74 -5.14
N GLU A 77 -5.38 -18.74 -3.86
CA GLU A 77 -5.67 -19.85 -2.97
C GLU A 77 -7.18 -19.97 -2.68
N SER A 78 -7.76 -21.14 -2.97
CA SER A 78 -9.20 -21.40 -2.81
C SER A 78 -9.73 -21.33 -1.37
N PHE A 79 -8.85 -21.38 -0.36
CA PHE A 79 -9.20 -21.29 1.05
C PHE A 79 -9.10 -19.86 1.61
N ILE A 80 -8.65 -18.89 0.81
CA ILE A 80 -8.58 -17.47 1.20
C ILE A 80 -9.79 -16.74 0.62
N SER A 81 -10.60 -16.16 1.50
CA SER A 81 -11.70 -15.29 1.07
C SER A 81 -11.17 -13.96 0.54
N PRO A 82 -11.62 -13.49 -0.64
CA PRO A 82 -11.21 -12.19 -1.17
C PRO A 82 -11.67 -11.05 -0.26
N TRP A 83 -10.77 -10.10 -0.01
CA TRP A 83 -11.12 -8.87 0.69
C TRP A 83 -11.77 -7.87 -0.27
N GLY A 84 -12.78 -7.14 0.19
CA GLY A 84 -13.35 -6.01 -0.56
C GLY A 84 -14.33 -6.40 -1.68
N LEU A 85 -14.49 -7.68 -2.00
CA LEU A 85 -15.67 -8.17 -2.71
C LEU A 85 -16.77 -8.40 -1.67
N ASP A 86 -17.95 -7.81 -1.85
CA ASP A 86 -19.12 -8.27 -1.07
C ASP A 86 -19.37 -9.73 -1.49
N GLU A 87 -19.65 -10.62 -0.54
CA GLU A 87 -20.20 -11.94 -0.88
C GLU A 87 -21.42 -11.70 -1.78
N VAL A 88 -21.36 -12.21 -3.01
CA VAL A 88 -22.49 -12.20 -3.95
C VAL A 88 -23.47 -13.29 -3.54
#